data_AF-A0A8H3I0S9-F1
#
_entry.id   AF-A0A8H3I0S9-F1
#
_cell.length_a   1.000
_cell.length_b   1.000
_cell.length_c   1.000
_cell.angle_alpha   90.00
_cell.angle_beta   90.00
_cell.angle_gamma   90.00
#
_symmetry.space_group_name_H-M   'P 1'
#
loop_
_entity.id
_entity.type
_entity.pdbx_description
1 polymer ?
#
loop_
_entity_poly.entity_id
_entity_poly.type
_entity_poly.pdbx_seq_one_letter_code
_entity_poly.pdbx_strand_id
1 'polypeptide(L)'
;MFKFDFDVEDDSVEEERPGPDMPEATPDDRPFKEHTLEELIQTLPDDISYSSVRAGAVIIPRRDLFDVRLQLMASETQSENAADKAKEDQVAMEFASRPSDLVPRVYEGGMKTWECSLDLAVYAFNEKVRGKRVLELGCGTAMPSLAILQELLNGDPPSSHNDTIVFHLQDYNSSVLEYVTLPNIVLVWFFSKAGEAYRATIPPPSPKHDPKSKLPNVGKLTLDSVLEEEEEESETPEKAQTSFDPHAFDVSEPGDLAFTPTLRTAFLDSLASYHMELRFFSGPWDGFVPTTPYDLVLTSETIYQPTSLPSLIRLLRDSTGSSGKCLVAAKLVYFGVGGGIREFEQALTVGGGNAAKNKIQYADQLHTEVTKYRTTVASRIIGSVLHCEKIEVGARSHQFTKDWSFIELDEDVIDWDKFMGSMLYVGGGKGIVDWDDLMFPQPHDRQDSHMPEEDLLQIKGFVPESEFHNPQNYDINNMKTLLAVKNG
;
A
#
# COMPACT_ATOMS: atom_id res chain seq x y z
N MET A 1 -2.29 7.33 31.34
CA MET A 1 -3.68 6.86 31.37
C MET A 1 -4.09 6.72 29.92
N PHE A 2 -4.09 5.49 29.42
CA PHE A 2 -4.80 5.13 28.21
C PHE A 2 -5.85 4.11 28.66
N LYS A 3 -7.11 4.44 28.43
CA LYS A 3 -8.24 3.55 28.64
C LYS A 3 -8.66 3.12 27.23
N PHE A 4 -8.50 1.84 26.94
CA PHE A 4 -9.11 1.24 25.77
C PHE A 4 -10.45 0.68 26.25
N ASP A 5 -11.55 1.36 25.92
CA ASP A 5 -12.88 0.77 26.03
C ASP A 5 -13.05 -0.13 24.80
N PHE A 6 -12.82 -1.42 24.97
CA PHE A 6 -13.37 -2.42 24.09
C PHE A 6 -14.74 -2.78 24.68
N ASP A 7 -15.80 -2.17 24.16
CA ASP A 7 -17.12 -2.80 24.22
C ASP A 7 -17.04 -4.02 23.30
N VAL A 8 -16.67 -5.15 23.89
CA VAL A 8 -16.86 -6.47 23.28
C VAL A 8 -18.34 -6.79 23.52
N GLU A 9 -19.17 -6.50 22.53
CA GLU A 9 -20.47 -7.15 22.44
C GLU A 9 -20.22 -8.66 22.32
N ASP A 10 -20.82 -9.41 23.23
CA ASP A 10 -20.71 -10.87 23.37
C ASP A 10 -21.46 -11.54 22.22
N ASP A 11 -20.87 -11.51 21.01
CA ASP A 11 -21.32 -12.33 19.88
C ASP A 11 -20.78 -13.74 20.06
N SER A 12 -21.42 -14.51 20.95
CA SER A 12 -21.28 -15.96 21.01
C SER A 12 -21.90 -16.56 19.73
N VAL A 13 -21.15 -16.53 18.63
CA VAL A 13 -21.47 -17.33 17.45
C VAL A 13 -21.02 -18.75 17.76
N GLU A 14 -21.97 -19.67 17.95
CA GLU A 14 -21.68 -21.09 18.02
C GLU A 14 -20.95 -21.51 16.73
N GLU A 15 -19.65 -21.84 16.84
CA GLU A 15 -18.89 -22.44 15.74
C GLU A 15 -19.47 -23.84 15.45
N GLU A 16 -20.36 -23.93 14.46
CA GLU A 16 -20.70 -25.21 13.85
C GLU A 16 -19.44 -25.83 13.24
N ARG A 17 -19.07 -27.02 13.71
CA ARG A 17 -18.03 -27.84 13.09
C ARG A 17 -18.41 -28.11 11.62
N PRO A 18 -17.55 -27.86 10.64
CA PRO A 18 -17.90 -28.13 9.25
C PRO A 18 -18.08 -29.63 9.06
N GLY A 19 -19.25 -30.03 8.55
CA GLY A 19 -19.52 -31.37 8.07
C GLY A 19 -18.67 -31.73 6.84
N PRO A 20 -18.62 -33.02 6.46
CA PRO A 20 -17.75 -33.52 5.40
C PRO A 20 -18.17 -33.12 3.97
N ASP A 21 -19.30 -32.43 3.80
CA ASP A 21 -19.84 -32.02 2.50
C ASP A 21 -19.78 -30.49 2.36
N MET A 22 -18.61 -29.95 2.01
CA MET A 22 -18.48 -28.57 1.53
C MET A 22 -18.69 -28.57 0.00
N PRO A 23 -19.60 -27.75 -0.55
CA PRO A 23 -19.79 -27.67 -1.99
C PRO A 23 -18.50 -27.22 -2.70
N GLU A 24 -18.22 -27.85 -3.85
CA GLU A 24 -17.17 -27.41 -4.79
C GLU A 24 -17.40 -25.94 -5.18
N ALA A 25 -16.31 -25.20 -5.36
CA ALA A 25 -16.37 -23.84 -5.87
C ALA A 25 -17.09 -23.84 -7.23
N THR A 26 -18.21 -23.12 -7.33
CA THR A 26 -18.91 -22.93 -8.59
C THR A 26 -17.97 -22.28 -9.61
N PRO A 27 -17.97 -22.72 -10.89
CA PRO A 27 -17.24 -22.04 -11.95
C PRO A 27 -17.64 -20.56 -11.96
N ASP A 28 -16.65 -19.68 -11.91
CA ASP A 28 -16.84 -18.26 -12.05
C ASP A 28 -16.96 -17.92 -13.54
N ASP A 29 -18.17 -17.60 -13.97
CA ASP A 29 -18.51 -17.35 -15.37
C ASP A 29 -18.24 -15.91 -15.82
N ARG A 30 -17.50 -15.11 -15.04
CA ARG A 30 -17.20 -13.72 -15.39
C ARG A 30 -16.34 -13.64 -16.67
N PRO A 31 -16.74 -12.85 -17.68
CA PRO A 31 -15.98 -12.74 -18.91
C PRO A 31 -14.72 -11.91 -18.70
N PHE A 32 -13.63 -12.33 -19.33
CA PHE A 32 -12.47 -11.46 -19.54
C PHE A 32 -12.81 -10.37 -20.55
N LYS A 33 -12.52 -9.11 -20.21
CA LYS A 33 -12.87 -7.96 -21.03
C LYS A 33 -11.73 -6.95 -21.07
N GLU A 34 -11.43 -6.46 -22.28
CA GLU A 34 -10.62 -5.26 -22.47
C GLU A 34 -11.53 -4.02 -22.42
N HIS A 35 -11.07 -2.97 -21.74
CA HIS A 35 -11.74 -1.68 -21.64
C HIS A 35 -10.85 -0.61 -22.26
N THR A 36 -11.45 0.23 -23.09
CA THR A 36 -10.74 1.36 -23.70
C THR A 36 -10.57 2.48 -22.68
N LEU A 37 -9.51 3.29 -22.84
CA LEU A 37 -9.30 4.47 -21.99
C LEU A 37 -10.45 5.46 -22.15
N GLU A 38 -11.00 5.58 -23.36
CA GLU A 38 -12.13 6.45 -23.68
C GLU A 38 -13.40 6.04 -22.92
N GLU A 39 -13.68 4.74 -22.79
CA GLU A 39 -14.79 4.23 -21.99
C GLU A 39 -14.61 4.53 -20.50
N LEU A 40 -13.42 4.26 -19.95
CA LEU A 40 -13.16 4.49 -18.52
C LEU A 40 -13.07 5.98 -18.15
N ILE A 41 -12.61 6.85 -19.05
CA ILE A 41 -12.60 8.30 -18.79
C ILE A 41 -14.03 8.85 -18.67
N GLN A 42 -15.01 8.24 -19.35
CA GLN A 42 -16.41 8.65 -19.27
C GLN A 42 -17.07 8.30 -17.93
N THR A 43 -16.52 7.30 -17.23
CA THR A 43 -17.04 6.86 -15.93
C THR A 43 -16.44 7.58 -14.73
N LEU A 44 -15.39 8.39 -14.95
CA LEU A 44 -14.80 9.21 -13.91
C LEU A 44 -15.82 10.17 -13.28
N PRO A 45 -15.86 10.29 -11.94
CA PRO A 45 -16.74 11.23 -11.25
C PRO A 45 -16.35 12.69 -11.55
N ASP A 46 -17.20 13.62 -11.13
CA ASP A 46 -16.93 15.06 -11.29
C ASP A 46 -15.91 15.58 -10.28
N ASP A 47 -15.91 15.04 -9.05
CA ASP A 47 -15.00 15.40 -7.97
C ASP A 47 -14.49 14.13 -7.28
N ILE A 48 -13.24 14.16 -6.83
CA ILE A 48 -12.67 13.13 -5.96
C ILE A 48 -11.90 13.76 -4.80
N SER A 49 -11.98 13.14 -3.63
CA SER A 49 -11.00 13.35 -2.56
C SER A 49 -9.79 12.41 -2.72
N TYR A 50 -8.60 12.94 -2.44
CA TYR A 50 -7.35 12.20 -2.51
C TYR A 50 -6.48 12.43 -1.27
N SER A 51 -5.64 11.44 -1.00
CA SER A 51 -4.52 11.52 -0.07
C SER A 51 -3.29 10.89 -0.69
N SER A 52 -2.16 10.96 0.01
CA SER A 52 -0.90 10.38 -0.50
C SER A 52 -0.37 9.28 0.39
N VAL A 53 0.23 8.28 -0.25
CA VAL A 53 0.94 7.19 0.41
C VAL A 53 2.43 7.29 0.11
N ARG A 54 3.26 6.95 1.10
CA ARG A 54 4.72 6.93 0.96
C ARG A 54 5.18 5.52 0.62
N ALA A 55 5.90 5.39 -0.50
CA ALA A 55 6.64 4.20 -0.89
C ALA A 55 8.14 4.57 -0.91
N GLY A 56 8.83 4.33 0.20
CA GLY A 56 10.24 4.74 0.37
C GLY A 56 10.40 6.27 0.25
N ALA A 57 11.17 6.71 -0.76
CA ALA A 57 11.39 8.13 -1.05
C ALA A 57 10.27 8.77 -1.90
N VAL A 58 9.37 7.96 -2.45
CA VAL A 58 8.33 8.38 -3.40
C VAL A 58 7.03 8.66 -2.65
N ILE A 59 6.35 9.76 -2.99
CA ILE A 59 5.03 10.12 -2.49
C ILE A 59 4.05 9.95 -3.65
N ILE A 60 3.15 8.97 -3.53
CA ILE A 60 2.20 8.61 -4.58
C ILE A 60 0.81 9.10 -4.16
N PRO A 61 0.22 10.06 -4.88
CA PRO A 61 -1.16 10.47 -4.66
C PRO A 61 -2.11 9.36 -5.11
N ARG A 62 -3.16 9.14 -4.33
CA ARG A 62 -4.21 8.18 -4.63
C ARG A 62 -5.56 8.67 -4.14
N ARG A 63 -6.62 8.21 -4.81
CA ARG A 63 -7.99 8.44 -4.39
C ARG A 63 -8.24 7.84 -3.01
N ASP A 64 -9.06 8.52 -2.22
CA ASP A 64 -9.46 8.02 -0.92
C ASP A 64 -10.55 6.96 -1.01
N LEU A 65 -10.39 5.89 -0.22
CA LEU A 65 -11.38 4.81 -0.16
C LEU A 65 -12.74 5.31 0.37
N PHE A 66 -12.72 6.32 1.26
CA PHE A 66 -13.95 6.97 1.73
C PHE A 66 -14.72 7.65 0.58
N ASP A 67 -14.00 8.32 -0.33
CA ASP A 67 -14.59 8.97 -1.49
C ASP A 67 -15.20 7.96 -2.46
N VAL A 68 -14.51 6.83 -2.71
CA VAL A 68 -15.05 5.71 -3.48
C VAL A 68 -16.35 5.17 -2.85
N ARG A 69 -16.38 4.99 -1.52
CA ARG A 69 -17.59 4.55 -0.80
C ARG A 69 -18.73 5.55 -0.94
N LEU A 70 -18.45 6.85 -0.84
CA LEU A 70 -19.46 7.90 -0.99
C LEU A 70 -20.05 7.90 -2.40
N GLN A 71 -19.21 7.74 -3.44
CA GLN A 71 -19.67 7.62 -4.82
C GLN A 71 -20.59 6.42 -5.02
N LEU A 72 -20.20 5.24 -4.52
CA LEU A 72 -21.02 4.03 -4.61
C LEU A 72 -22.35 4.17 -3.85
N MET A 73 -22.37 4.88 -2.71
CA MET A 73 -23.61 5.17 -1.99
C MET A 73 -24.53 6.11 -2.76
N ALA A 74 -23.96 7.09 -3.47
CA ALA A 74 -24.74 8.00 -4.29
C ALA A 74 -25.35 7.31 -5.53
N SER A 75 -24.64 6.35 -6.14
CA SER A 75 -25.14 5.64 -7.33
C SER A 75 -26.33 4.70 -7.03
N GLU A 76 -26.39 4.11 -5.84
CA GLU A 76 -27.54 3.29 -5.40
C GLU A 76 -28.85 4.08 -5.38
N THR A 77 -28.83 5.36 -5.01
CA THR A 77 -30.03 6.20 -4.99
C THR A 77 -30.56 6.61 -6.36
N GLN A 78 -29.78 6.42 -7.44
CA GLN A 78 -30.11 6.91 -8.78
C GLN A 78 -30.37 5.81 -9.82
N SER A 79 -30.09 4.55 -9.48
CA SER A 79 -30.11 3.42 -10.43
C SER A 79 -31.43 2.61 -10.38
N GLU A 80 -32.45 3.06 -11.10
CA GLU A 80 -33.63 2.21 -11.41
C GLU A 80 -33.50 1.47 -12.77
N ASN A 81 -32.48 1.76 -13.61
CA ASN A 81 -32.53 1.40 -15.05
C ASN A 81 -31.33 0.62 -15.64
N ALA A 82 -30.40 0.06 -14.85
CA ALA A 82 -29.36 -0.84 -15.37
C ALA A 82 -29.03 -1.97 -14.37
N ALA A 83 -29.75 -3.09 -14.47
CA ALA A 83 -29.67 -4.19 -13.49
C ALA A 83 -28.26 -4.77 -13.29
N ASP A 84 -27.45 -4.84 -14.36
CA ASP A 84 -26.12 -5.46 -14.29
C ASP A 84 -25.07 -4.53 -13.65
N LYS A 85 -25.05 -3.23 -14.00
CA LYS A 85 -24.15 -2.25 -13.36
C LYS A 85 -24.52 -2.00 -11.90
N ALA A 86 -25.82 -1.93 -11.60
CA ALA A 86 -26.31 -1.80 -10.22
C ALA A 86 -25.84 -2.96 -9.33
N LYS A 87 -25.82 -4.18 -9.88
CA LYS A 87 -25.34 -5.37 -9.17
C LYS A 87 -23.82 -5.34 -8.96
N GLU A 88 -23.05 -4.90 -9.96
CA GLU A 88 -21.60 -4.74 -9.83
C GLU A 88 -21.23 -3.66 -8.80
N ASP A 89 -21.92 -2.52 -8.83
CA ASP A 89 -21.73 -1.43 -7.87
C ASP A 89 -22.12 -1.83 -6.43
N GLN A 90 -23.21 -2.60 -6.27
CA GLN A 90 -23.61 -3.12 -4.96
C GLN A 90 -22.55 -4.07 -4.38
N VAL A 91 -22.01 -4.96 -5.21
CA VAL A 91 -20.92 -5.86 -4.84
C VAL A 91 -19.66 -5.06 -4.47
N ALA A 92 -19.32 -4.05 -5.29
CA ALA A 92 -18.21 -3.14 -5.01
C ALA A 92 -18.37 -2.40 -3.68
N MET A 93 -19.59 -1.97 -3.31
CA MET A 93 -19.87 -1.33 -2.03
C MET A 93 -19.70 -2.30 -0.85
N GLU A 94 -20.22 -3.53 -0.96
CA GLU A 94 -20.05 -4.55 0.07
C GLU A 94 -18.56 -4.79 0.34
N PHE A 95 -17.73 -4.88 -0.71
CA PHE A 95 -16.30 -5.04 -0.56
C PHE A 95 -15.59 -3.80 -0.04
N ALA A 96 -15.94 -2.61 -0.54
CA ALA A 96 -15.35 -1.37 -0.07
C ALA A 96 -15.62 -1.15 1.43
N SER A 97 -16.78 -1.56 1.95
CA SER A 97 -17.20 -1.36 3.34
C SER A 97 -16.63 -2.39 4.33
N ARG A 98 -16.10 -3.53 3.87
CA ARG A 98 -15.59 -4.60 4.73
C ARG A 98 -14.29 -4.24 5.48
N PRO A 99 -14.11 -4.71 6.73
CA PRO A 99 -12.87 -4.54 7.47
C PRO A 99 -11.72 -5.40 6.93
N SER A 100 -12.03 -6.61 6.43
CA SER A 100 -11.07 -7.51 5.78
C SER A 100 -11.35 -7.63 4.28
N ASP A 101 -10.31 -7.54 3.45
CA ASP A 101 -10.37 -7.78 2.00
C ASP A 101 -10.23 -9.27 1.64
N LEU A 102 -9.92 -10.13 2.62
CA LEU A 102 -9.82 -11.58 2.44
C LEU A 102 -11.07 -12.27 3.01
N VAL A 103 -11.85 -12.89 2.12
CA VAL A 103 -12.92 -13.82 2.49
C VAL A 103 -12.58 -15.19 1.90
N PRO A 104 -12.57 -16.28 2.70
CA PRO A 104 -12.37 -17.62 2.17
C PRO A 104 -13.39 -17.93 1.06
N ARG A 105 -12.89 -18.29 -0.13
CA ARG A 105 -13.67 -18.71 -1.32
C ARG A 105 -14.52 -17.61 -1.99
N VAL A 106 -14.46 -16.37 -1.53
CA VAL A 106 -15.05 -15.21 -2.20
C VAL A 106 -13.94 -14.17 -2.35
N TYR A 107 -13.45 -13.97 -3.57
CA TYR A 107 -12.58 -12.84 -3.83
C TYR A 107 -13.41 -11.55 -3.79
N GLU A 108 -12.85 -10.46 -3.23
CA GLU A 108 -12.70 -9.14 -3.88
C GLU A 108 -12.51 -8.00 -2.87
N GLY A 109 -11.68 -7.03 -3.24
CA GLY A 109 -11.33 -5.88 -2.41
C GLY A 109 -10.11 -5.16 -2.98
N GLY A 110 -10.03 -5.01 -4.31
CA GLY A 110 -8.88 -4.36 -4.99
C GLY A 110 -8.79 -2.85 -4.77
N MET A 111 -9.70 -2.28 -3.97
CA MET A 111 -9.78 -0.85 -3.70
C MET A 111 -8.87 -0.39 -2.56
N LYS A 112 -8.37 -1.33 -1.74
CA LYS A 112 -7.39 -1.02 -0.69
C LYS A 112 -5.97 -1.14 -1.24
N THR A 113 -5.07 -0.30 -0.73
CA THR A 113 -3.63 -0.44 -0.99
C THR A 113 -3.04 -1.46 -0.04
N TRP A 114 -2.40 -2.48 -0.59
CA TRP A 114 -1.75 -3.55 0.18
C TRP A 114 -0.26 -3.25 0.37
N GLU A 115 0.33 -3.69 1.48
CA GLU A 115 1.71 -3.34 1.83
C GLU A 115 2.74 -3.81 0.79
N CYS A 116 2.59 -5.03 0.26
CA CYS A 116 3.54 -5.54 -0.73
C CYS A 116 3.50 -4.76 -2.05
N SER A 117 2.39 -4.05 -2.34
CA SER A 117 2.31 -3.16 -3.50
C SER A 117 3.21 -1.93 -3.33
N LEU A 118 3.37 -1.45 -2.10
CA LEU A 118 4.29 -0.35 -1.77
C LEU A 118 5.75 -0.83 -1.78
N ASP A 119 6.02 -2.02 -1.27
CA ASP A 119 7.35 -2.64 -1.35
C ASP A 119 7.78 -2.83 -2.81
N LEU A 120 6.87 -3.34 -3.63
CA LEU A 120 7.11 -3.50 -5.07
C LEU A 120 7.27 -2.15 -5.77
N ALA A 121 6.52 -1.12 -5.38
CA ALA A 121 6.68 0.23 -5.90
C ALA A 121 8.08 0.79 -5.62
N VAL A 122 8.61 0.62 -4.39
CA VAL A 122 9.98 1.03 -4.05
C VAL A 122 11.00 0.34 -4.94
N TYR A 123 10.84 -0.96 -5.16
CA TYR A 123 11.76 -1.74 -5.97
C TYR A 123 11.67 -1.39 -7.46
N ALA A 124 10.45 -1.22 -7.98
CA ALA A 124 10.18 -1.00 -9.39
C ALA A 124 10.43 0.46 -9.84
N PHE A 125 10.44 1.43 -8.92
CA PHE A 125 10.62 2.85 -9.22
C PHE A 125 11.85 3.18 -10.07
N ASN A 126 12.94 2.41 -9.93
CA ASN A 126 14.19 2.63 -10.68
C ASN A 126 14.29 1.80 -11.99
N GLU A 127 13.23 1.08 -12.37
CA GLU A 127 13.23 0.29 -13.60
C GLU A 127 13.14 1.20 -14.83
N LYS A 128 14.12 1.06 -15.74
CA LYS A 128 14.14 1.83 -16.98
C LYS A 128 13.17 1.20 -17.99
N VAL A 129 11.99 1.80 -18.13
CA VAL A 129 10.91 1.27 -18.98
C VAL A 129 10.56 2.11 -20.21
N ARG A 130 11.37 3.13 -20.56
CA ARG A 130 11.18 3.88 -21.81
C ARG A 130 11.28 2.94 -23.02
N GLY A 131 10.33 3.05 -23.96
CA GLY A 131 10.23 2.16 -25.12
C GLY A 131 9.81 0.72 -24.79
N LYS A 132 9.30 0.46 -23.58
CA LYS A 132 8.97 -0.89 -23.10
C LYS A 132 7.49 -1.09 -22.83
N ARG A 133 7.12 -2.36 -22.70
CA ARG A 133 5.79 -2.82 -22.31
C ARG A 133 5.82 -3.30 -20.86
N VAL A 134 4.96 -2.70 -20.04
CA VAL A 134 4.79 -3.02 -18.62
C VAL A 134 3.40 -3.62 -18.43
N LEU A 135 3.31 -4.73 -17.71
CA LEU A 135 2.06 -5.37 -17.30
C LEU A 135 1.99 -5.41 -15.78
N GLU A 136 0.89 -4.95 -15.19
CA GLU A 136 0.57 -5.19 -13.79
C GLU A 136 -0.65 -6.10 -13.67
N LEU A 137 -0.47 -7.27 -13.06
CA LEU A 137 -1.52 -8.27 -12.82
C LEU A 137 -2.07 -8.14 -11.40
N GLY A 138 -3.40 -8.10 -11.27
CA GLY A 138 -4.06 -7.81 -10.00
C GLY A 138 -3.72 -6.41 -9.51
N CYS A 139 -3.85 -5.42 -10.39
CA CYS A 139 -3.29 -4.09 -10.17
C CYS A 139 -3.94 -3.33 -9.01
N GLY A 140 -5.23 -3.52 -8.70
CA GLY A 140 -5.87 -2.82 -7.59
C GLY A 140 -5.67 -1.29 -7.67
N THR A 141 -5.02 -0.74 -6.65
CA THR A 141 -4.63 0.69 -6.60
C THR A 141 -3.45 1.08 -7.50
N ALA A 142 -2.77 0.10 -8.11
CA ALA A 142 -1.68 0.21 -9.09
C ALA A 142 -0.39 0.88 -8.62
N MET A 143 -0.09 0.83 -7.31
CA MET A 143 1.09 1.50 -6.73
C MET A 143 2.42 1.25 -7.47
N PRO A 144 2.75 0.01 -7.89
CA PRO A 144 3.95 -0.25 -8.67
C PRO A 144 3.99 0.50 -10.01
N SER A 145 2.93 0.42 -10.81
CA SER A 145 2.84 1.15 -12.08
C SER A 145 2.81 2.67 -11.87
N LEU A 146 2.14 3.15 -10.83
CA LEU A 146 2.07 4.57 -10.49
C LEU A 146 3.43 5.15 -10.11
N ALA A 147 4.26 4.40 -9.38
CA ALA A 147 5.62 4.83 -9.05
C ALA A 147 6.48 5.01 -10.31
N ILE A 148 6.41 4.04 -11.23
CA ILE A 148 7.10 4.11 -12.52
C ILE A 148 6.56 5.28 -13.36
N LEU A 149 5.23 5.42 -13.44
CA LEU A 149 4.57 6.47 -14.20
C LEU A 149 4.97 7.87 -13.69
N GLN A 150 5.05 8.05 -12.36
CA GLN A 150 5.47 9.30 -11.75
C GLN A 150 6.91 9.67 -12.12
N GLU A 151 7.84 8.71 -12.17
CA GLU A 151 9.22 8.93 -12.62
C GLU A 151 9.25 9.39 -14.09
N LEU A 152 8.50 8.71 -14.95
CA LEU A 152 8.44 9.01 -16.38
C LEU A 152 7.84 10.40 -16.67
N LEU A 153 6.74 10.76 -15.99
CA LEU A 153 6.03 12.03 -16.16
C LEU A 153 6.75 13.23 -15.52
N ASN A 154 7.72 12.99 -14.64
CA ASN A 154 8.61 14.02 -14.13
C ASN A 154 9.86 14.21 -15.01
N GLY A 155 10.18 13.22 -15.84
CA GLY A 155 11.20 13.33 -16.87
C GLY A 155 10.74 14.16 -18.08
N ASP A 156 11.62 14.31 -19.06
CA ASP A 156 11.26 15.00 -20.30
C ASP A 156 10.47 14.07 -21.25
N PRO A 157 9.59 14.63 -22.09
CA PRO A 157 8.90 13.87 -23.14
C PRO A 157 9.90 13.18 -24.08
N PRO A 158 9.59 11.97 -24.57
CA PRO A 158 10.46 11.26 -25.49
C PRO A 158 10.63 12.02 -26.81
N SER A 159 11.83 11.99 -27.38
CA SER A 159 12.14 12.65 -28.66
C SER A 159 11.81 11.78 -29.88
N SER A 160 11.53 10.49 -29.68
CA SER A 160 11.29 9.51 -30.74
C SER A 160 10.03 8.68 -30.48
N HIS A 161 9.32 8.31 -31.54
CA HIS A 161 8.20 7.35 -31.46
C HIS A 161 8.63 5.93 -31.08
N ASN A 162 9.92 5.59 -31.22
CA ASN A 162 10.44 4.30 -30.76
C ASN A 162 10.50 4.18 -29.23
N ASP A 163 10.30 5.28 -28.50
CA ASP A 163 10.31 5.31 -27.04
C ASP A 163 8.90 5.18 -26.44
N THR A 164 7.89 4.82 -27.26
CA THR A 164 6.51 4.60 -26.81
C THR A 164 6.46 3.58 -25.68
N ILE A 165 5.78 3.94 -24.59
CA ILE A 165 5.67 3.11 -23.38
C ILE A 165 4.24 2.60 -23.30
N VAL A 166 4.09 1.31 -23.06
CA VAL A 166 2.76 0.68 -23.01
C VAL A 166 2.56 0.11 -21.60
N PHE A 167 1.54 0.59 -20.90
CA PHE A 167 1.11 0.04 -19.61
C PHE A 167 -0.18 -0.75 -19.80
N HIS A 168 -0.13 -2.03 -19.44
CA HIS A 168 -1.31 -2.88 -19.33
C HIS A 168 -1.61 -3.09 -17.85
N LEU A 169 -2.83 -2.72 -17.45
CA LEU A 169 -3.30 -2.83 -16.07
C LEU A 169 -4.46 -3.82 -16.05
N GLN A 170 -4.26 -4.93 -15.35
CA GLN A 170 -5.25 -5.97 -15.24
C GLN A 170 -5.72 -6.06 -13.79
N ASP A 171 -7.03 -5.96 -13.58
CA ASP A 171 -7.67 -6.35 -12.34
C ASP A 171 -8.72 -7.42 -12.64
N TYR A 172 -9.18 -8.12 -11.62
CA TYR A 172 -10.28 -9.05 -11.82
C TYR A 172 -11.62 -8.29 -11.93
N ASN A 173 -11.74 -7.11 -11.34
CA ASN A 173 -12.98 -6.30 -11.33
C ASN A 173 -12.87 -5.06 -12.19
N SER A 174 -13.87 -4.82 -13.04
CA SER A 174 -13.97 -3.57 -13.81
C SER A 174 -14.17 -2.37 -12.90
N SER A 175 -14.98 -2.51 -11.84
CA SER A 175 -15.21 -1.47 -10.84
C SER A 175 -13.91 -0.97 -10.17
N VAL A 176 -12.91 -1.84 -9.97
CA VAL A 176 -11.60 -1.42 -9.43
C VAL A 176 -10.86 -0.52 -10.42
N LEU A 177 -10.89 -0.89 -11.71
CA LEU A 177 -10.26 -0.10 -12.78
C LEU A 177 -10.93 1.29 -12.91
N GLU A 178 -12.26 1.32 -12.86
CA GLU A 178 -13.11 2.51 -12.96
C GLU A 178 -12.95 3.43 -11.74
N TYR A 179 -13.13 2.91 -10.54
CA TYR A 179 -13.22 3.73 -9.33
C TYR A 179 -11.88 4.03 -8.68
N VAL A 180 -10.82 3.27 -8.99
CA VAL A 180 -9.56 3.37 -8.25
C VAL A 180 -8.36 3.50 -9.18
N THR A 181 -8.15 2.53 -10.08
CA THR A 181 -6.93 2.47 -10.88
C THR A 181 -6.78 3.69 -11.79
N LEU A 182 -7.79 4.01 -12.61
CA LEU A 182 -7.72 5.18 -13.50
C LEU A 182 -7.68 6.52 -12.75
N PRO A 183 -8.52 6.78 -11.73
CA PRO A 183 -8.39 7.99 -10.91
C PRO A 183 -6.99 8.20 -10.34
N ASN A 184 -6.33 7.13 -9.86
CA ASN A 184 -4.96 7.25 -9.34
C ASN A 184 -3.94 7.62 -10.41
N ILE A 185 -4.07 7.09 -11.63
CA ILE A 185 -3.22 7.46 -12.77
C ILE A 185 -3.36 8.94 -13.09
N VAL A 186 -4.61 9.44 -13.12
CA VAL A 186 -4.89 10.86 -13.35
C VAL A 186 -4.29 11.73 -12.24
N LEU A 187 -4.39 11.31 -10.97
CA LEU A 187 -3.77 12.01 -9.84
C LEU A 187 -2.24 12.07 -9.96
N VAL A 188 -1.59 10.96 -10.31
CA VAL A 188 -0.13 10.93 -10.52
C VAL A 188 0.29 11.86 -11.65
N TRP A 189 -0.45 11.87 -12.76
CA TRP A 189 -0.23 12.87 -13.81
C TRP A 189 -0.42 14.29 -13.29
N PHE A 190 -1.54 14.54 -12.61
CA PHE A 190 -1.90 15.86 -12.10
C PHE A 190 -0.82 16.43 -11.18
N PHE A 191 -0.11 15.62 -10.38
CA PHE A 191 0.96 16.09 -9.49
C PHE A 191 2.37 16.03 -10.10
N SER A 192 2.53 15.49 -11.30
CA SER A 192 3.82 15.42 -12.00
C SER A 192 4.19 16.74 -12.71
N LYS A 193 5.43 16.84 -13.21
CA LYS A 193 5.87 17.90 -14.13
C LYS A 193 4.97 17.98 -15.38
N ALA A 194 4.52 16.84 -15.90
CA ALA A 194 3.61 16.79 -17.05
C ALA A 194 2.25 17.47 -16.81
N GLY A 195 1.76 17.47 -15.57
CA GLY A 195 0.51 18.14 -15.19
C GLY A 195 0.66 19.64 -14.86
N GLU A 196 1.88 20.17 -14.80
CA GLU A 196 2.16 21.53 -14.32
C GLU A 196 1.45 22.61 -15.15
N ALA A 197 1.46 22.45 -16.47
CA ALA A 197 0.79 23.37 -17.39
C ALA A 197 -0.72 23.45 -17.11
N TYR A 198 -1.37 22.34 -16.74
CA TYR A 198 -2.78 22.33 -16.35
C TYR A 198 -2.98 22.96 -14.97
N ARG A 199 -2.15 22.62 -13.97
CA ARG A 199 -2.23 23.19 -12.62
C ARG A 199 -2.12 24.71 -12.62
N ALA A 200 -1.32 25.29 -13.53
CA ALA A 200 -1.22 26.74 -13.69
C ALA A 200 -2.50 27.42 -14.20
N THR A 201 -3.48 26.66 -14.70
CA THR A 201 -4.76 27.19 -15.22
C THR A 201 -5.91 27.18 -14.22
N ILE A 202 -5.74 26.50 -13.09
CA ILE A 202 -6.80 26.34 -12.08
C ILE A 202 -6.42 27.07 -10.79
N PRO A 203 -7.40 27.65 -10.07
CA PRO A 203 -7.11 28.32 -8.81
C PRO A 203 -6.57 27.33 -7.77
N PRO A 204 -5.66 27.77 -6.89
CA PRO A 204 -5.17 26.93 -5.81
C PRO A 204 -6.30 26.58 -4.83
N PRO A 205 -6.18 25.47 -4.08
CA PRO A 205 -7.16 25.10 -3.08
C PRO A 205 -7.29 26.22 -2.03
N SER A 206 -8.53 26.53 -1.64
CA SER A 206 -8.80 27.54 -0.60
C SER A 206 -8.04 27.20 0.69
N PRO A 207 -7.49 28.20 1.41
CA PRO A 207 -6.81 27.95 2.68
C PRO A 207 -7.72 27.19 3.64
N LYS A 208 -7.26 26.06 4.18
CA LYS A 208 -7.99 25.31 5.22
C LYS A 208 -8.28 26.27 6.38
N HIS A 209 -9.56 26.49 6.70
CA HIS A 209 -9.95 27.26 7.88
C HIS A 209 -9.32 26.62 9.11
N ASP A 210 -8.55 27.41 9.87
CA ASP A 210 -7.90 26.99 11.10
C ASP A 210 -8.99 26.47 12.07
N PRO A 211 -8.98 25.19 12.51
CA PRO A 211 -10.05 24.62 13.36
C PRO A 211 -10.17 25.28 14.74
N LYS A 212 -9.35 26.31 15.01
CA LYS A 212 -9.40 27.17 16.21
C LYS A 212 -10.25 28.44 16.04
N SER A 213 -10.87 28.70 14.88
CA SER A 213 -11.88 29.77 14.81
C SER A 213 -13.15 29.33 15.53
N LYS A 214 -13.37 29.91 16.71
CA LYS A 214 -14.52 29.68 17.61
C LYS A 214 -15.82 29.43 16.85
N LEU A 215 -16.45 28.28 17.08
CA LEU A 215 -17.84 28.07 16.67
C LEU A 215 -18.71 29.23 17.18
N PRO A 216 -19.64 29.75 16.36
CA PRO A 216 -20.58 30.76 16.83
C PRO A 216 -21.43 30.21 17.96
N ASN A 217 -21.65 31.05 18.98
CA ASN A 217 -22.38 30.71 20.20
C ASN A 217 -23.87 30.46 19.85
N VAL A 218 -24.30 29.19 19.90
CA VAL A 218 -25.63 28.70 19.49
C VAL A 218 -26.77 29.23 20.39
N GLY A 219 -26.49 30.06 21.39
CA GLY A 219 -27.48 30.60 22.33
C GLY A 219 -28.33 31.79 21.85
N LYS A 220 -28.28 32.21 20.57
CA LYS A 220 -28.96 33.46 20.15
C LYS A 220 -29.49 33.51 18.71
N LEU A 221 -29.91 32.38 18.13
CA LEU A 221 -30.63 32.39 16.85
C LEU A 221 -32.15 32.32 17.10
N THR A 222 -32.83 33.45 16.96
CA THR A 222 -34.29 33.52 16.81
C THR A 222 -34.67 33.42 15.34
N LEU A 223 -35.79 32.77 15.05
CA LEU A 223 -36.29 32.36 13.74
C LEU A 223 -36.77 33.51 12.81
N ASP A 224 -36.19 34.71 12.92
CA ASP A 224 -36.65 35.92 12.20
C ASP A 224 -35.49 36.73 11.57
N SER A 225 -34.35 36.11 11.27
CA SER A 225 -33.28 36.78 10.51
C SER A 225 -32.85 35.95 9.30
N VAL A 226 -33.80 35.73 8.39
CA VAL A 226 -33.47 35.53 6.98
C VAL A 226 -33.19 36.92 6.44
N LEU A 227 -31.90 37.28 6.34
CA LEU A 227 -31.47 38.41 5.52
C LEU A 227 -31.39 37.91 4.09
N GLU A 228 -32.03 38.66 3.21
CA GLU A 228 -32.06 38.47 1.76
C GLU A 228 -30.62 38.37 1.23
N GLU A 229 -30.37 37.36 0.40
CA GLU A 229 -29.13 37.23 -0.37
C GLU A 229 -29.07 38.42 -1.34
N GLU A 230 -28.12 39.34 -1.13
CA GLU A 230 -27.79 40.36 -2.11
C GLU A 230 -27.25 39.67 -3.36
N GLU A 231 -27.96 39.82 -4.47
CA GLU A 231 -27.53 39.42 -5.81
C GLU A 231 -26.18 40.12 -6.12
N GLU A 232 -25.08 39.36 -6.17
CA GLU A 232 -23.82 39.87 -6.72
C GLU A 232 -24.03 40.19 -8.20
N GLU A 233 -23.97 41.47 -8.52
CA GLU A 233 -24.08 42.04 -9.85
C GLU A 233 -23.08 41.39 -10.82
N SER A 234 -23.62 41.03 -11.99
CA SER A 234 -22.91 40.61 -13.18
C SER A 234 -21.83 41.62 -13.60
N GLU A 235 -20.56 41.37 -13.26
CA GLU A 235 -19.44 41.98 -13.96
C GLU A 235 -19.05 41.16 -15.18
N THR A 236 -19.02 41.83 -16.34
CA THR A 236 -18.62 41.28 -17.64
C THR A 236 -17.22 40.68 -17.62
N PRO A 237 -16.94 39.52 -18.25
CA PRO A 237 -15.61 38.93 -18.23
C PRO A 237 -14.69 39.62 -19.24
N GLU A 238 -13.96 40.63 -18.80
CA GLU A 238 -12.65 40.94 -19.40
C GLU A 238 -11.69 39.78 -19.08
N LYS A 239 -11.21 39.09 -20.12
CA LYS A 239 -10.22 38.02 -20.03
C LYS A 239 -8.88 38.55 -19.50
N ALA A 240 -8.71 38.61 -18.19
CA ALA A 240 -7.39 38.56 -17.58
C ALA A 240 -6.95 37.08 -17.53
N GLN A 241 -5.94 36.71 -18.31
CA GLN A 241 -5.27 35.41 -18.16
C GLN A 241 -4.47 35.43 -16.86
N THR A 242 -5.12 35.11 -15.75
CA THR A 242 -4.48 34.89 -14.46
C THR A 242 -3.86 33.49 -14.48
N SER A 243 -2.55 33.42 -14.64
CA SER A 243 -1.77 32.20 -14.38
C SER A 243 -1.67 32.02 -12.87
N PHE A 244 -1.98 30.83 -12.37
CA PHE A 244 -1.84 30.47 -10.95
C PHE A 244 -0.48 29.81 -10.68
N ASP A 245 -0.08 29.77 -9.40
CA ASP A 245 1.13 29.05 -8.97
C ASP A 245 0.88 27.53 -8.99
N PRO A 246 1.53 26.76 -9.88
CA PRO A 246 1.33 25.32 -9.97
C PRO A 246 1.87 24.54 -8.77
N HIS A 247 2.67 25.17 -7.90
CA HIS A 247 3.19 24.59 -6.66
C HIS A 247 2.27 24.83 -5.45
N ALA A 248 1.15 25.52 -5.64
CA ALA A 248 0.16 25.69 -4.58
C ALA A 248 -0.59 24.39 -4.24
N PHE A 249 -0.53 23.39 -5.12
CA PHE A 249 -0.98 22.03 -4.83
C PHE A 249 0.18 21.23 -4.23
N ASP A 250 0.07 20.88 -2.94
CA ASP A 250 1.06 20.03 -2.27
C ASP A 250 0.62 18.56 -2.36
N VAL A 251 1.43 17.73 -3.03
CA VAL A 251 1.18 16.28 -3.16
C VAL A 251 1.12 15.57 -1.81
N SER A 252 1.75 16.10 -0.76
CA SER A 252 1.76 15.48 0.56
C SER A 252 0.50 15.78 1.39
N GLU A 253 -0.29 16.77 0.99
CA GLU A 253 -1.51 17.18 1.68
C GLU A 253 -2.75 16.52 1.05
N PRO A 254 -3.71 16.06 1.86
CA PRO A 254 -5.00 15.62 1.33
C PRO A 254 -5.80 16.82 0.82
N GLY A 255 -6.61 16.57 -0.22
CA GLY A 255 -7.44 17.58 -0.85
C GLY A 255 -8.47 16.99 -1.81
N ASP A 256 -9.17 17.87 -2.50
CA ASP A 256 -10.20 17.54 -3.49
C ASP A 256 -9.77 18.01 -4.88
N LEU A 257 -10.14 17.26 -5.92
CA LEU A 257 -9.84 17.59 -7.30
C LEU A 257 -11.06 17.37 -8.19
N ALA A 258 -11.45 18.44 -8.89
CA ALA A 258 -12.52 18.40 -9.89
C ALA A 258 -12.01 17.79 -11.21
N PHE A 259 -12.57 16.66 -11.59
CA PHE A 259 -12.30 15.90 -12.81
C PHE A 259 -13.07 16.46 -14.01
N THR A 260 -12.90 17.77 -14.23
CA THR A 260 -13.58 18.53 -15.29
C THR A 260 -13.27 18.01 -16.70
N PRO A 261 -14.11 18.29 -17.72
CA PRO A 261 -13.80 17.95 -19.12
C PRO A 261 -12.46 18.53 -19.61
N THR A 262 -12.04 19.68 -19.07
CA THR A 262 -10.73 20.29 -19.39
C THR A 262 -9.58 19.50 -18.80
N LEU A 263 -9.73 18.97 -17.56
CA LEU A 263 -8.75 18.09 -16.93
C LEU A 263 -8.58 16.81 -17.75
N ARG A 264 -9.69 16.17 -18.12
CA ARG A 264 -9.70 14.93 -18.91
C ARG A 264 -9.00 15.12 -20.26
N THR A 265 -9.28 16.23 -20.95
CA THR A 265 -8.61 16.58 -22.21
C THR A 265 -7.11 16.81 -22.01
N ALA A 266 -6.72 17.61 -21.01
CA ALA A 266 -5.31 17.89 -20.72
C ALA A 266 -4.51 16.64 -20.34
N PHE A 267 -5.13 15.71 -19.61
CA PHE A 267 -4.55 14.40 -19.30
C PHE A 267 -4.30 13.58 -20.55
N LEU A 268 -5.29 13.46 -21.44
CA LEU A 268 -5.18 12.73 -22.71
C LEU A 268 -4.11 13.33 -23.63
N ASP A 269 -4.09 14.66 -23.78
CA ASP A 269 -3.07 15.37 -24.55
C ASP A 269 -1.67 15.12 -23.99
N SER A 270 -1.55 15.09 -22.65
CA SER A 270 -0.30 14.77 -21.99
C SER A 270 0.16 13.34 -22.27
N LEU A 271 -0.72 12.33 -22.18
CA LEU A 271 -0.36 10.95 -22.51
C LEU A 271 0.13 10.83 -23.95
N ALA A 272 -0.54 11.51 -24.90
CA ALA A 272 -0.11 11.56 -26.29
C ALA A 272 1.27 12.21 -26.44
N SER A 273 1.54 13.32 -25.75
CA SER A 273 2.84 14.01 -25.79
C SER A 273 3.99 13.20 -25.19
N TYR A 274 3.69 12.34 -24.21
CA TYR A 274 4.66 11.44 -23.58
C TYR A 274 4.78 10.08 -24.29
N HIS A 275 4.07 9.87 -25.41
CA HIS A 275 3.96 8.59 -26.11
C HIS A 275 3.61 7.44 -25.15
N MET A 276 2.62 7.64 -24.28
CA MET A 276 2.15 6.64 -23.33
C MET A 276 0.83 6.04 -23.77
N GLU A 277 0.78 4.71 -23.85
CA GLU A 277 -0.42 3.93 -24.13
C GLU A 277 -0.86 3.20 -22.85
N LEU A 278 -2.13 3.38 -22.45
CA LEU A 278 -2.73 2.70 -21.30
C LEU A 278 -3.80 1.75 -21.79
N ARG A 279 -3.75 0.49 -21.36
CA ARG A 279 -4.78 -0.53 -21.66
C ARG A 279 -5.22 -1.24 -20.41
N PHE A 280 -6.53 -1.48 -20.31
CA PHE A 280 -7.18 -1.96 -19.09
C PHE A 280 -7.90 -3.27 -19.35
N PHE A 281 -7.75 -4.24 -18.45
CA PHE A 281 -8.31 -5.57 -18.60
C PHE A 281 -9.00 -6.00 -17.32
N SER A 282 -10.27 -6.41 -17.39
CA SER A 282 -10.98 -7.03 -16.26
C SER A 282 -11.25 -8.52 -16.47
N GLY A 283 -11.46 -9.25 -15.38
CA GLY A 283 -11.89 -10.64 -15.37
C GLY A 283 -10.80 -11.66 -15.03
N PRO A 284 -11.13 -12.96 -15.11
CA PRO A 284 -10.22 -14.05 -14.71
C PRO A 284 -8.96 -14.12 -15.58
N TRP A 285 -7.83 -14.48 -14.95
CA TRP A 285 -6.53 -14.61 -15.64
C TRP A 285 -6.53 -15.61 -16.80
N ASP A 286 -7.39 -16.64 -16.77
CA ASP A 286 -7.47 -17.62 -17.86
C ASP A 286 -7.95 -17.04 -19.19
N GLY A 287 -8.72 -15.94 -19.15
CA GLY A 287 -9.11 -15.21 -20.35
C GLY A 287 -8.02 -14.28 -20.89
N PHE A 288 -6.97 -13.98 -20.11
CA PHE A 288 -5.88 -13.14 -20.56
C PHE A 288 -4.89 -13.96 -21.39
N VAL A 289 -4.80 -13.64 -22.69
CA VAL A 289 -3.82 -14.24 -23.60
C VAL A 289 -2.93 -13.13 -24.17
N PRO A 290 -1.68 -12.98 -23.67
CA PRO A 290 -0.78 -11.95 -24.16
C PRO A 290 -0.37 -12.28 -25.61
N THR A 291 -0.57 -11.32 -26.52
CA THR A 291 -0.19 -11.48 -27.93
C THR A 291 1.30 -11.29 -28.17
N THR A 292 1.94 -10.52 -27.29
CA THR A 292 3.35 -10.15 -27.34
C THR A 292 3.88 -10.09 -25.91
N PRO A 293 5.12 -10.55 -25.67
CA PRO A 293 5.68 -10.52 -24.33
C PRO A 293 5.88 -9.09 -23.82
N TYR A 294 5.91 -8.97 -22.49
CA TYR A 294 6.23 -7.73 -21.79
C TYR A 294 7.68 -7.75 -21.33
N ASP A 295 8.26 -6.56 -21.25
CA ASP A 295 9.61 -6.38 -20.75
C ASP A 295 9.63 -6.35 -19.22
N LEU A 296 8.53 -5.92 -18.59
CA LEU A 296 8.34 -5.90 -17.15
C LEU A 296 6.93 -6.38 -16.80
N VAL A 297 6.86 -7.44 -16.00
CA VAL A 297 5.61 -7.95 -15.41
C VAL A 297 5.68 -7.73 -13.90
N LEU A 298 4.66 -7.07 -13.36
CA LEU A 298 4.52 -6.71 -11.95
C LEU A 298 3.29 -7.41 -11.39
N THR A 299 3.39 -7.91 -10.17
CA THR A 299 2.22 -8.36 -9.44
C THR A 299 2.49 -8.33 -7.94
N SER A 300 1.54 -7.85 -7.15
CA SER A 300 1.66 -7.78 -5.69
C SER A 300 0.44 -8.42 -5.04
N GLU A 301 0.67 -9.29 -4.06
CA GLU A 301 -0.37 -9.94 -3.25
C GLU A 301 -1.40 -10.72 -4.09
N THR A 302 -0.92 -11.47 -5.08
CA THR A 302 -1.76 -12.28 -5.99
C THR A 302 -1.67 -13.77 -5.77
N ILE A 303 -0.83 -14.22 -4.82
CA ILE A 303 -0.57 -15.65 -4.55
C ILE A 303 -1.30 -16.19 -3.29
N TYR A 304 -2.22 -15.41 -2.72
CA TYR A 304 -2.89 -15.75 -1.46
C TYR A 304 -3.88 -16.91 -1.59
N GLN A 305 -4.34 -17.24 -2.81
CA GLN A 305 -5.30 -18.30 -3.06
C GLN A 305 -4.67 -19.43 -3.90
N PRO A 306 -4.38 -20.61 -3.32
CA PRO A 306 -3.71 -21.70 -4.03
C PRO A 306 -4.41 -22.15 -5.32
N THR A 307 -5.74 -22.08 -5.36
CA THR A 307 -6.54 -22.52 -6.53
C THR A 307 -6.37 -21.62 -7.75
N SER A 308 -5.94 -20.36 -7.60
CA SER A 308 -5.71 -19.44 -8.73
C SER A 308 -4.26 -19.49 -9.26
N LEU A 309 -3.35 -20.14 -8.54
CA LEU A 309 -1.93 -20.23 -8.91
C LEU A 309 -1.68 -20.82 -10.30
N PRO A 310 -2.40 -21.87 -10.78
CA PRO A 310 -2.17 -22.39 -12.13
C PRO A 310 -2.38 -21.32 -13.22
N SER A 311 -3.47 -20.57 -13.15
CA SER A 311 -3.82 -19.50 -14.10
C SER A 311 -2.83 -18.34 -14.00
N LEU A 312 -2.43 -17.95 -12.79
CA LEU A 312 -1.41 -16.92 -12.56
C LEU A 312 -0.06 -17.33 -13.14
N ILE A 313 0.43 -18.52 -12.81
CA ILE A 313 1.75 -19.01 -13.24
C ILE A 313 1.81 -19.14 -14.76
N ARG A 314 0.73 -19.63 -15.39
CA ARG A 314 0.60 -19.63 -16.85
C ARG A 314 0.78 -18.22 -17.39
N LEU A 315 0.01 -17.26 -16.87
CA LEU A 315 0.04 -15.88 -17.37
C LEU A 315 1.39 -15.20 -17.13
N LEU A 316 2.03 -15.41 -15.97
CA LEU A 316 3.38 -14.89 -15.70
C LEU A 316 4.40 -15.46 -16.70
N ARG A 317 4.32 -16.74 -17.05
CA ARG A 317 5.20 -17.37 -18.05
C ARG A 317 4.94 -16.87 -19.47
N ASP A 318 3.67 -16.81 -19.87
CA ASP A 318 3.28 -16.40 -21.22
C ASP A 318 3.55 -14.89 -21.45
N SER A 319 3.41 -14.09 -20.39
CA SER A 319 3.63 -12.63 -20.44
C SER A 319 5.11 -12.27 -20.37
N THR A 320 5.93 -13.04 -19.65
CA THR A 320 7.36 -12.73 -19.49
C THR A 320 8.15 -13.29 -20.66
N GLY A 321 8.63 -12.42 -21.54
CA GLY A 321 9.49 -12.83 -22.66
C GLY A 321 10.84 -13.37 -22.17
N SER A 322 11.63 -13.96 -23.08
CA SER A 322 12.96 -14.50 -22.75
C SER A 322 13.96 -13.48 -22.19
N SER A 323 13.69 -12.18 -22.35
CA SER A 323 14.47 -11.07 -21.81
C SER A 323 13.67 -10.17 -20.86
N GLY A 324 12.41 -10.52 -20.59
CA GLY A 324 11.53 -9.78 -19.69
C GLY A 324 11.84 -10.07 -18.22
N LYS A 325 11.51 -9.13 -17.35
CA LYS A 325 11.64 -9.26 -15.90
C LYS A 325 10.25 -9.47 -15.29
N CYS A 326 10.11 -10.44 -14.41
CA CYS A 326 8.88 -10.66 -13.64
C CYS A 326 9.15 -10.42 -12.16
N LEU A 327 8.42 -9.49 -11.56
CA LEU A 327 8.53 -9.11 -10.15
C LEU A 327 7.24 -9.46 -9.42
N VAL A 328 7.36 -10.32 -8.42
CA VAL A 328 6.26 -10.79 -7.58
C VAL A 328 6.56 -10.36 -6.15
N ALA A 329 5.68 -9.56 -5.55
CA ALA A 329 5.75 -9.20 -4.14
C ALA A 329 4.58 -9.84 -3.39
N ALA A 330 4.84 -10.51 -2.28
CA ALA A 330 3.80 -11.21 -1.52
C ALA A 330 4.23 -11.45 -0.08
N LYS A 331 3.23 -11.65 0.80
CA LYS A 331 3.45 -12.10 2.17
C LYS A 331 3.94 -13.54 2.17
N LEU A 332 4.71 -13.89 3.21
CA LEU A 332 5.18 -15.26 3.41
C LEU A 332 4.01 -16.25 3.51
N VAL A 333 2.97 -15.88 4.27
CA VAL A 333 1.79 -16.72 4.55
C VAL A 333 0.53 -15.85 4.60
N TYR A 334 -0.57 -16.34 4.01
CA TYR A 334 -1.91 -15.76 4.10
C TYR A 334 -2.83 -16.67 4.92
N PHE A 335 -3.08 -16.29 6.18
CA PHE A 335 -3.95 -17.06 7.07
C PHE A 335 -5.40 -17.11 6.55
N GLY A 336 -6.07 -18.27 6.72
CA GLY A 336 -7.46 -18.49 6.33
C GLY A 336 -7.65 -18.95 4.88
N VAL A 337 -6.98 -18.31 3.92
CA VAL A 337 -7.06 -18.66 2.48
C VAL A 337 -6.01 -19.70 2.04
N GLY A 338 -4.93 -19.85 2.81
CA GLY A 338 -3.99 -20.97 2.70
C GLY A 338 -2.91 -20.83 1.62
N GLY A 339 -2.81 -19.67 0.95
CA GLY A 339 -1.70 -19.36 0.04
C GLY A 339 -0.52 -18.67 0.71
N GLY A 340 0.54 -18.47 -0.06
CA GLY A 340 1.81 -17.96 0.42
C GLY A 340 2.94 -18.27 -0.54
N ILE A 341 4.15 -17.82 -0.18
CA ILE A 341 5.36 -18.02 -0.98
C ILE A 341 5.62 -19.50 -1.23
N ARG A 342 5.37 -20.35 -0.22
CA ARG A 342 5.57 -21.80 -0.29
C ARG A 342 4.72 -22.44 -1.39
N GLU A 343 3.40 -22.23 -1.37
CA GLU A 343 2.46 -22.81 -2.33
C GLU A 343 2.78 -22.35 -3.75
N PHE A 344 3.18 -21.08 -3.90
CA PHE A 344 3.63 -20.52 -5.16
C PHE A 344 4.93 -21.18 -5.67
N GLU A 345 5.95 -21.31 -4.82
CA GLU A 345 7.21 -22.00 -5.18
C GLU A 345 6.97 -23.48 -5.52
N GLN A 346 6.09 -24.17 -4.80
CA GLN A 346 5.70 -25.54 -5.13
C GLN A 346 5.04 -25.62 -6.50
N ALA A 347 4.08 -24.72 -6.78
CA ALA A 347 3.42 -24.66 -8.08
C ALA A 347 4.38 -24.27 -9.23
N LEU A 348 5.43 -23.48 -8.95
CA LEU A 348 6.51 -23.19 -9.91
C LEU A 348 7.42 -24.41 -10.15
N THR A 349 7.78 -25.15 -9.10
CA THR A 349 8.77 -26.25 -9.11
C THR A 349 8.24 -27.58 -9.62
N VAL A 350 6.92 -27.76 -9.74
CA VAL A 350 6.34 -28.78 -10.62
C VAL A 350 6.83 -28.57 -12.09
N GLY A 351 7.54 -27.47 -12.38
CA GLY A 351 8.42 -27.25 -13.55
C GLY A 351 9.91 -26.94 -13.30
N GLY A 352 10.51 -27.04 -12.10
CA GLY A 352 11.98 -27.01 -11.89
C GLY A 352 12.57 -26.36 -10.61
N GLY A 353 13.63 -26.98 -10.04
CA GLY A 353 14.68 -26.32 -9.22
C GLY A 353 14.82 -26.67 -7.72
N ASN A 354 16.02 -27.10 -7.27
CA ASN A 354 16.31 -27.60 -5.90
C ASN A 354 16.54 -26.54 -4.79
N ALA A 355 16.76 -25.26 -5.11
CA ALA A 355 17.02 -24.23 -4.08
C ALA A 355 15.75 -23.84 -3.28
N ALA A 356 14.59 -23.83 -3.96
CA ALA A 356 13.28 -23.64 -3.32
C ALA A 356 12.98 -24.74 -2.30
N LYS A 357 13.41 -25.98 -2.56
CA LYS A 357 13.12 -27.13 -1.67
C LYS A 357 13.61 -26.94 -0.23
N ASN A 358 14.76 -26.30 -0.02
CA ASN A 358 15.30 -26.10 1.33
C ASN A 358 14.54 -25.01 2.09
N LYS A 359 14.14 -23.92 1.41
CA LYS A 359 13.31 -22.86 2.00
C LYS A 359 11.89 -23.34 2.26
N ILE A 360 11.32 -24.11 1.32
CA ILE A 360 10.06 -24.83 1.49
C ILE A 360 10.12 -25.72 2.73
N GLN A 361 11.17 -26.52 2.92
CA GLN A 361 11.27 -27.41 4.07
C GLN A 361 11.30 -26.66 5.41
N TYR A 362 11.95 -25.50 5.48
CA TYR A 362 11.96 -24.67 6.70
C TYR A 362 10.59 -24.01 6.94
N ALA A 363 9.98 -23.47 5.88
CA ALA A 363 8.62 -22.90 5.96
C ALA A 363 7.56 -23.95 6.31
N ASP A 364 7.72 -25.19 5.84
CA ASP A 364 6.86 -26.33 6.15
C ASP A 364 6.92 -26.69 7.63
N GLN A 365 8.12 -26.67 8.22
CA GLN A 365 8.30 -26.91 9.65
C GLN A 365 7.61 -25.81 10.46
N LEU A 366 7.84 -24.54 10.10
CA LEU A 366 7.24 -23.41 10.79
C LEU A 366 5.71 -23.38 10.67
N HIS A 367 5.16 -23.55 9.46
CA HIS A 367 3.71 -23.60 9.24
C HIS A 367 3.11 -24.76 10.05
N THR A 368 3.69 -25.96 9.97
CA THR A 368 3.18 -27.12 10.72
C THR A 368 3.19 -26.84 12.21
N GLU A 369 4.25 -26.24 12.73
CA GLU A 369 4.35 -25.87 14.14
C GLU A 369 3.26 -24.86 14.53
N VAL A 370 3.13 -23.77 13.78
CA VAL A 370 2.15 -22.71 14.07
C VAL A 370 0.71 -23.23 13.97
N THR A 371 0.36 -23.96 12.93
CA THR A 371 -1.01 -24.47 12.77
C THR A 371 -1.34 -25.59 13.76
N LYS A 372 -0.35 -26.38 14.16
CA LYS A 372 -0.57 -27.45 15.14
C LYS A 372 -0.65 -26.92 16.57
N TYR A 373 0.13 -25.90 16.89
CA TYR A 373 0.34 -25.47 18.29
C TYR A 373 -0.09 -24.04 18.60
N ARG A 374 -0.42 -23.20 17.62
CA ARG A 374 -0.69 -21.75 17.80
C ARG A 374 -2.00 -21.24 17.15
N THR A 375 -2.90 -22.15 16.76
CA THR A 375 -4.13 -21.80 16.00
C THR A 375 -5.16 -21.01 16.82
N THR A 376 -5.30 -21.28 18.12
CA THR A 376 -6.26 -20.58 18.99
C THR A 376 -5.62 -19.41 19.72
N VAL A 377 -6.40 -18.39 20.10
CA VAL A 377 -5.88 -17.24 20.88
C VAL A 377 -5.22 -17.72 22.17
N ALA A 378 -5.83 -18.67 22.87
CA ALA A 378 -5.26 -19.26 24.09
C ALA A 378 -3.87 -19.87 23.86
N SER A 379 -3.65 -20.52 22.70
CA SER A 379 -2.36 -21.13 22.34
C SER A 379 -1.28 -20.13 21.91
N ARG A 380 -1.64 -18.86 21.73
CA ARG A 380 -0.73 -17.75 21.43
C ARG A 380 -0.29 -16.96 22.66
N ILE A 381 -0.84 -17.28 23.84
CA ILE A 381 -0.41 -16.67 25.10
C ILE A 381 0.95 -17.27 25.45
N ILE A 382 1.98 -16.42 25.57
CA ILE A 382 3.36 -16.81 25.88
C ILE A 382 3.76 -16.48 27.32
N GLY A 383 2.83 -15.94 28.11
CA GLY A 383 3.09 -15.44 29.44
C GLY A 383 1.99 -14.55 29.97
N SER A 384 2.22 -13.93 31.13
CA SER A 384 1.32 -13.00 31.79
C SER A 384 2.04 -11.73 32.24
N VAL A 385 1.36 -10.59 32.15
CA VAL A 385 1.88 -9.33 32.68
C VAL A 385 1.63 -9.31 34.20
N LEU A 386 2.68 -9.44 34.99
CA LEU A 386 2.61 -9.39 36.46
C LEU A 386 2.55 -7.95 36.97
N HIS A 387 3.20 -7.02 36.27
CA HIS A 387 3.19 -5.60 36.60
C HIS A 387 3.41 -4.76 35.35
N CYS A 388 2.78 -3.61 35.26
CA CYS A 388 3.06 -2.61 34.23
C CYS A 388 3.05 -1.25 34.91
N GLU A 389 4.17 -0.54 34.88
CA GLU A 389 4.26 0.74 35.53
C GLU A 389 3.69 1.84 34.63
N LYS A 390 3.05 2.84 35.25
CA LYS A 390 2.53 3.99 34.51
C LYS A 390 3.68 4.81 33.95
N ILE A 391 3.57 5.15 32.66
CA ILE A 391 4.54 6.03 31.98
C ILE A 391 4.61 7.38 32.68
N GLU A 392 5.77 7.71 33.25
CA GLU A 392 6.01 8.96 33.97
C GLU A 392 7.43 9.48 33.71
N VAL A 393 7.55 10.79 33.44
CA VAL A 393 8.84 11.48 33.27
C VAL A 393 9.21 12.14 34.59
N GLY A 394 10.47 12.01 35.02
CA GLY A 394 10.96 12.68 36.23
C GLY A 394 10.78 11.89 37.54
N ALA A 395 10.75 10.56 37.47
CA ALA A 395 10.52 9.75 38.67
C ALA A 395 11.77 9.69 39.58
N ARG A 396 11.62 10.16 40.83
CA ARG A 396 12.67 10.25 41.87
C ARG A 396 13.84 11.19 41.51
N SER A 397 14.84 11.27 42.39
CA SER A 397 15.95 12.25 42.34
C SER A 397 16.80 12.23 41.07
N HIS A 398 16.70 11.18 40.24
CA HIS A 398 17.53 11.00 39.04
C HIS A 398 16.79 11.33 37.72
N GLN A 399 15.52 11.73 37.79
CA GLN A 399 14.71 12.21 36.64
C GLN A 399 14.52 11.27 35.44
N PHE A 400 14.82 9.97 35.55
CA PHE A 400 14.58 9.01 34.46
C PHE A 400 13.09 8.78 34.18
N THR A 401 12.79 8.32 32.97
CA THR A 401 11.46 7.86 32.55
C THR A 401 11.16 6.50 33.20
N LYS A 402 9.99 6.37 33.83
CA LYS A 402 9.42 5.07 34.19
C LYS A 402 8.62 4.56 33.02
N ASP A 403 9.12 3.54 32.33
CA ASP A 403 8.42 2.87 31.24
C ASP A 403 8.89 1.42 31.17
N TRP A 404 8.32 0.58 32.04
CA TRP A 404 8.71 -0.83 32.14
C TRP A 404 7.53 -1.69 32.61
N SER A 405 7.55 -2.95 32.20
CA SER A 405 6.64 -3.98 32.65
C SER A 405 7.41 -5.19 33.15
N PHE A 406 6.81 -5.91 34.10
CA PHE A 406 7.27 -7.21 34.54
C PHE A 406 6.35 -8.26 33.94
N ILE A 407 6.90 -9.10 33.07
CA ILE A 407 6.18 -10.12 32.34
C ILE A 407 6.76 -11.46 32.75
N GLU A 408 5.90 -12.35 33.25
CA GLU A 408 6.23 -13.75 33.46
C GLU A 408 6.00 -14.48 32.14
N LEU A 409 7.02 -15.17 31.65
CA LEU A 409 6.93 -15.98 30.44
C LEU A 409 6.65 -17.44 30.84
N ASP A 410 5.77 -18.09 30.09
CA ASP A 410 5.35 -19.46 30.36
C ASP A 410 6.48 -20.45 30.00
N GLU A 411 6.90 -21.25 30.99
CA GLU A 411 7.99 -22.20 30.85
C GLU A 411 7.72 -23.29 29.82
N ASP A 412 6.45 -23.68 29.66
CA ASP A 412 6.04 -24.76 28.77
C ASP A 412 5.85 -24.29 27.31
N VAL A 413 5.86 -22.98 27.08
CA VAL A 413 5.55 -22.36 25.79
C VAL A 413 6.80 -21.89 25.05
N ILE A 414 7.89 -21.63 25.77
CA ILE A 414 9.16 -21.14 25.22
C ILE A 414 10.19 -22.28 25.22
N ASP A 415 10.85 -22.48 24.09
CA ASP A 415 12.04 -23.34 24.01
C ASP A 415 13.24 -22.59 24.63
N TRP A 416 13.38 -22.69 25.96
CA TRP A 416 14.39 -21.96 26.72
C TRP A 416 15.83 -22.32 26.33
N ASP A 417 16.07 -23.51 25.79
CA ASP A 417 17.38 -23.91 25.28
C ASP A 417 17.75 -23.13 24.01
N LYS A 418 16.76 -22.67 23.24
CA LYS A 418 16.94 -21.83 22.04
C LYS A 418 16.62 -20.35 22.26
N PHE A 419 16.03 -19.99 23.39
CA PHE A 419 15.64 -18.61 23.67
C PHE A 419 16.88 -17.74 23.87
N MET A 420 17.15 -16.88 22.88
CA MET A 420 18.33 -16.00 22.88
C MET A 420 18.17 -14.77 23.79
N GLY A 421 17.00 -14.56 24.39
CA GLY A 421 16.73 -13.41 25.25
C GLY A 421 16.59 -12.10 24.45
N SER A 422 17.09 -11.00 25.02
CA SER A 422 17.01 -9.67 24.40
C SER A 422 17.93 -9.58 23.18
N MET A 423 17.34 -9.72 22.00
CA MET A 423 17.96 -9.46 20.71
C MET A 423 17.35 -8.20 20.11
N LEU A 424 18.18 -7.40 19.45
CA LEU A 424 17.75 -6.29 18.62
C LEU A 424 17.83 -6.71 17.16
N TYR A 425 16.71 -6.63 16.44
CA TYR A 425 16.76 -6.74 15.00
C TYR A 425 17.33 -5.46 14.40
N VAL A 426 18.47 -5.59 13.74
CA VAL A 426 19.19 -4.46 13.12
C VAL A 426 19.11 -4.47 11.59
N GLY A 427 18.32 -5.39 11.03
CA GLY A 427 18.11 -5.59 9.59
C GLY A 427 17.07 -4.66 8.96
N GLY A 428 17.20 -4.43 7.65
CA GLY A 428 16.37 -3.48 6.90
C GLY A 428 16.89 -3.16 5.50
N GLY A 429 17.41 -4.16 4.78
CA GLY A 429 17.94 -3.98 3.42
C GLY A 429 19.31 -3.29 3.34
N LYS A 430 20.05 -3.23 4.45
CA LYS A 430 21.38 -2.61 4.54
C LYS A 430 22.46 -3.65 4.20
N GLY A 431 23.40 -3.25 3.35
CA GLY A 431 24.57 -4.09 3.05
C GLY A 431 25.62 -4.02 4.15
N ILE A 432 26.62 -4.88 4.08
CA ILE A 432 27.76 -4.89 5.02
C ILE A 432 28.48 -3.52 5.10
N VAL A 433 28.50 -2.78 3.99
CA VAL A 433 29.08 -1.43 3.92
C VAL A 433 28.28 -0.43 4.76
N ASP A 434 26.94 -0.47 4.67
CA ASP A 434 26.06 0.41 5.44
C ASP A 434 26.15 0.09 6.94
N TRP A 435 26.30 -1.19 7.30
CA TRP A 435 26.53 -1.63 8.67
C TRP A 435 27.84 -1.05 9.23
N ASP A 436 28.93 -1.19 8.49
CA ASP A 436 30.24 -0.67 8.90
C ASP A 436 30.22 0.84 9.04
N ASP A 437 29.58 1.57 8.12
CA ASP A 437 29.51 3.02 8.18
C ASP A 437 28.68 3.53 9.38
N LEU A 438 27.67 2.78 9.81
CA LEU A 438 26.81 3.13 10.93
C LEU A 438 27.39 2.74 12.29
N MET A 439 27.94 1.53 12.39
CA MET A 439 28.42 0.97 13.66
C MET A 439 29.90 1.28 13.92
N PHE A 440 30.69 1.43 12.85
CA PHE A 440 32.14 1.65 12.88
C PHE A 440 32.55 2.82 11.96
N PRO A 441 32.06 4.04 12.23
CA PRO A 441 32.28 5.21 11.39
C PRO A 441 33.76 5.56 11.23
N GLN A 442 34.61 5.14 12.16
CA GLN A 442 36.05 5.34 12.14
C GLN A 442 36.76 4.20 11.39
N PRO A 443 37.60 4.48 10.37
CA PRO A 443 38.24 3.43 9.58
C PRO A 443 39.10 2.44 10.37
N HIS A 444 39.65 2.84 11.52
CA HIS A 444 40.47 1.99 12.37
C HIS A 444 39.65 1.01 13.23
N ASP A 445 38.36 1.28 13.44
CA ASP A 445 37.45 0.42 14.22
C ASP A 445 36.81 -0.68 13.36
N ARG A 446 37.01 -0.63 12.03
CA ARG A 446 36.47 -1.61 11.06
C ARG A 446 37.29 -2.90 10.97
N GLN A 447 38.45 -2.96 11.61
CA GLN A 447 39.36 -4.10 11.45
C GLN A 447 38.76 -5.41 12.02
N ASP A 448 37.84 -5.29 12.97
CA ASP A 448 37.13 -6.40 13.62
C ASP A 448 35.60 -6.35 13.40
N SER A 449 35.13 -5.57 12.42
CA SER A 449 33.69 -5.46 12.17
C SER A 449 33.14 -6.77 11.58
N HIS A 450 32.00 -7.19 12.13
CA HIS A 450 31.21 -8.28 11.58
C HIS A 450 29.74 -7.89 11.66
N MET A 451 29.00 -8.18 10.61
CA MET A 451 27.55 -8.08 10.63
C MET A 451 27.00 -9.22 11.50
N PRO A 452 26.01 -8.98 12.38
CA PRO A 452 25.40 -10.04 13.18
C PRO A 452 24.78 -11.11 12.28
N GLU A 453 24.85 -12.38 12.70
CA GLU A 453 24.14 -13.45 12.01
C GLU A 453 22.62 -13.19 12.08
N GLU A 454 21.92 -13.44 10.97
CA GLU A 454 20.48 -13.23 10.82
C GLU A 454 20.00 -11.80 11.14
N ASP A 455 20.90 -10.80 11.07
CA ASP A 455 20.63 -9.40 11.42
C ASP A 455 20.14 -9.21 12.87
N LEU A 456 20.48 -10.13 13.78
CA LEU A 456 20.09 -10.09 15.18
C LEU A 456 21.30 -9.76 16.07
N LEU A 457 21.28 -8.57 16.67
CA LEU A 457 22.30 -8.12 17.62
C LEU A 457 21.89 -8.48 19.06
N GLN A 458 22.69 -9.31 19.72
CA GLN A 458 22.46 -9.65 21.13
C GLN A 458 22.70 -8.43 22.04
N ILE A 459 21.66 -8.02 22.78
CA ILE A 459 21.77 -6.98 23.81
C ILE A 459 22.25 -7.63 25.11
N LYS A 460 23.26 -7.03 25.74
CA LYS A 460 23.77 -7.47 27.05
C LYS A 460 23.92 -6.28 27.99
N GLY A 461 23.38 -6.42 29.20
CA GLY A 461 23.52 -5.43 30.27
C GLY A 461 22.80 -4.11 29.98
N PHE A 462 23.32 -3.03 30.56
CA PHE A 462 22.81 -1.67 30.41
C PHE A 462 23.99 -0.70 30.30
N VAL A 463 23.77 0.45 29.68
CA VAL A 463 24.77 1.52 29.60
C VAL A 463 24.88 2.19 30.98
N PRO A 464 26.05 2.17 31.64
CA PRO A 464 26.21 2.79 32.96
C PRO A 464 26.16 4.32 32.88
N GLU A 465 25.73 4.98 33.95
CA GLU A 465 25.64 6.45 34.04
C GLU A 465 26.97 7.14 33.70
N SER A 466 28.10 6.56 34.09
CA SER A 466 29.43 7.08 33.76
C SER A 466 29.69 7.15 32.25
N GLU A 467 29.14 6.21 31.48
CA GLU A 467 29.27 6.17 30.03
C GLU A 467 28.31 7.15 29.35
N PHE A 468 27.12 7.38 29.93
CA PHE A 468 26.24 8.47 29.50
C PHE A 468 26.92 9.84 29.60
N HIS A 469 27.71 10.06 30.66
CA HIS A 469 28.44 11.31 30.85
C HIS A 469 29.78 11.38 30.09
N ASN A 470 30.35 10.24 29.71
CA ASN A 470 31.62 10.16 28.99
C ASN A 470 31.60 8.96 28.02
N PRO A 471 31.05 9.15 26.82
CA PRO A 471 30.94 8.07 25.83
C PRO A 471 32.32 7.62 25.34
N GLN A 472 32.43 6.35 24.97
CA GLN A 472 33.69 5.75 24.51
C GLN A 472 33.81 5.72 22.97
N ASN A 473 32.69 5.72 22.25
CA ASN A 473 32.68 5.71 20.79
C ASN A 473 32.88 7.10 20.20
N TYR A 474 33.38 7.15 18.96
CA TYR A 474 33.55 8.39 18.20
C TYR A 474 32.65 8.37 16.96
N ASP A 475 32.07 9.52 16.62
CA ASP A 475 31.36 9.71 15.35
C ASP A 475 32.37 9.99 14.20
N ILE A 476 31.86 10.20 12.98
CA ILE A 476 32.66 10.55 11.79
C ILE A 476 33.49 11.85 11.95
N ASN A 477 33.19 12.69 12.95
CA ASN A 477 33.86 13.97 13.20
C ASN A 477 34.84 13.89 14.39
N ASN A 478 35.17 12.70 14.89
CA ASN A 478 35.98 12.48 16.10
C ASN A 478 35.37 13.08 17.37
N MET A 479 34.05 13.19 17.44
CA MET A 479 33.32 13.59 18.64
C MET A 479 32.89 12.35 19.43
N LYS A 480 33.09 12.37 20.75
CA LYS A 480 32.60 11.29 21.63
C LYS A 480 31.08 11.23 21.59
N THR A 481 30.52 10.06 21.28
CA THR A 481 29.08 9.84 21.13
C THR A 481 28.64 8.50 21.69
N LEU A 482 27.36 8.37 22.00
CA LEU A 482 26.69 7.08 22.21
C LEU A 482 26.07 6.61 20.91
N LEU A 483 26.11 5.31 20.68
CA LEU A 483 25.32 4.69 19.63
C LEU A 483 23.87 4.60 20.11
N ALA A 484 22.93 5.04 19.26
CA ALA A 484 21.51 5.03 19.56
C ALA A 484 20.75 4.43 18.38
N VAL A 485 19.72 3.65 18.70
CA VAL A 485 18.82 3.05 17.71
C VAL A 485 17.59 3.93 17.63
N LYS A 486 17.35 4.54 16.46
CA LYS A 486 16.28 5.52 16.28
C LYS A 486 14.91 4.89 16.01
N ASN A 487 14.90 3.65 15.52
CA ASN A 487 13.70 2.87 15.15
C ASN A 487 13.93 1.40 15.53
N GLY A 488 14.08 1.14 16.84
CA GLY A 488 14.33 -0.20 17.39
C GLY A 488 13.07 -0.90 17.83
#